data_AF-A0A117Q147-F1
#
_entry.id   AF-A0A117Q147-F1
#
_cell.length_a   1.000
_cell.length_b   1.000
_cell.length_c   1.000
_cell.angle_alpha   90.00
_cell.angle_beta   90.00
_cell.angle_gamma   90.00
#
_symmetry.space_group_name_H-M   'P 1'
#
loop_
_entity.id
_entity.type
_entity.pdbx_description
1 polymer ?
#
loop_
_entity_poly.entity_id
_entity_poly.type
_entity_poly.pdbx_seq_one_letter_code
_entity_poly.pdbx_strand_id
1 'polypeptide(L)' 'MALLDPEPGTLRPRTTGGPAGDRVPDDRASGTPETLRKDLVRLLGERKVLHSAPARPWDASMPRWPGTAV' A
#
# COMPACT_ATOMS: atom_id res chain seq x y z
N MET A 1 -3.80 12.46 26.80
CA MET A 1 -2.95 12.88 25.67
C MET A 1 -3.83 12.95 24.42
N ALA A 2 -4.20 14.15 23.98
CA ALA A 2 -5.16 14.38 22.89
C ALA A 2 -4.48 14.57 21.51
N LEU A 3 -3.39 13.83 21.27
CA LEU A 3 -2.66 13.85 19.97
C LEU A 3 -2.77 12.52 19.22
N LEU A 4 -3.20 11.45 19.90
CA LEU A 4 -3.24 10.10 19.34
C LEU A 4 -4.63 9.65 18.88
N ASP A 5 -5.65 10.51 19.02
CA ASP A 5 -7.01 10.26 18.57
C ASP A 5 -7.48 11.38 17.61
N PRO A 6 -6.83 11.52 16.44
CA PRO A 6 -7.27 12.50 15.45
C PRO A 6 -8.58 12.04 14.81
N GLU A 7 -9.51 12.98 14.63
CA GLU A 7 -10.77 12.75 13.92
C GLU A 7 -10.51 12.01 12.59
N PRO A 8 -11.24 10.90 12.32
CA PRO A 8 -11.03 10.08 11.14
C PRO A 8 -11.23 10.92 9.88
N GLY A 9 -10.13 11.13 9.15
CA GLY A 9 -10.08 12.00 7.95
C GLY A 9 -9.11 13.17 8.06
N THR A 10 -8.70 13.56 9.27
CA THR A 10 -7.72 14.64 9.49
C THR A 10 -6.33 14.28 8.95
N LEU A 11 -5.97 12.99 9.01
CA LEU A 11 -4.70 12.48 8.51
C LEU A 11 -4.72 12.15 7.01
N ARG A 12 -5.86 12.26 6.32
CA ARG A 12 -5.95 11.94 4.89
C ARG A 12 -5.61 13.17 4.06
N PRO A 13 -4.59 13.10 3.18
CA PRO A 13 -4.33 14.15 2.19
C PRO A 13 -5.57 14.35 1.32
N ARG A 14 -6.07 15.60 1.24
CA ARG A 14 -7.34 15.90 0.55
C ARG A 14 -7.30 15.81 -0.97
N THR A 15 -6.12 15.65 -1.57
CA THR A 15 -5.85 15.15 -2.92
C THR A 15 -4.40 15.47 -3.22
N THR A 16 -3.53 14.47 -3.18
CA THR A 16 -2.18 14.60 -3.74
C THR A 16 -2.29 14.19 -5.20
N GLY A 17 -2.22 15.16 -6.10
CA GLY A 17 -2.22 14.88 -7.53
C GLY A 17 -0.99 14.06 -7.90
N GLY A 18 -1.21 12.81 -8.31
CA GLY A 18 -0.16 11.92 -8.79
C GLY A 18 0.68 11.25 -7.70
N PRO A 19 1.55 10.31 -8.09
CA PRO A 19 2.48 9.66 -7.19
C PRO A 19 3.48 10.66 -6.59
N ALA A 20 4.04 10.33 -5.43
CA ALA A 20 5.12 11.10 -4.83
C ALA A 20 6.33 11.18 -5.80
N GLY A 21 7.01 12.33 -5.86
CA GLY A 21 8.08 12.55 -6.84
C GLY A 21 9.31 11.65 -6.65
N ASP A 22 9.49 11.12 -5.45
CA ASP A 22 10.49 10.13 -5.07
C ASP A 22 10.08 8.69 -5.38
N ARG A 23 8.82 8.46 -5.84
CA ARG A 23 8.37 7.14 -6.25
C ARG A 23 9.15 6.67 -7.47
N VAL A 24 9.72 5.48 -7.38
CA VAL A 24 10.33 4.80 -8.52
C VAL A 24 9.26 4.56 -9.61
N PRO A 25 9.54 4.90 -10.89
CA PRO A 25 8.63 4.62 -11.99
C PRO A 25 8.23 3.14 -12.04
N ASP A 26 6.96 2.85 -12.36
CA ASP A 26 6.42 1.49 -12.31
C ASP A 26 7.15 0.53 -13.27
N ASP A 27 7.69 1.02 -14.41
CA ASP A 27 8.52 0.26 -15.36
C ASP A 27 9.88 -0.17 -14.78
N ARG A 28 10.35 0.52 -13.73
CA ARG A 28 11.59 0.22 -13.01
C ARG A 28 11.34 -0.46 -11.67
N ALA A 29 10.10 -0.54 -11.24
CA ALA A 29 9.68 -1.21 -10.02
C ALA A 29 9.42 -2.71 -10.28
N SER A 30 10.42 -3.44 -10.79
CA SER A 30 10.32 -4.86 -11.17
C SER A 30 9.99 -5.82 -10.01
N GLY A 31 9.88 -5.30 -8.78
CA GLY A 31 9.47 -6.02 -7.58
C GLY A 31 10.57 -6.14 -6.55
N THR A 32 10.30 -6.90 -5.50
CA THR A 32 11.30 -7.19 -4.45
C THR A 32 12.36 -8.17 -4.98
N PRO A 33 13.67 -7.92 -4.77
CA PRO A 33 14.72 -8.89 -5.12
C PRO A 33 14.48 -10.26 -4.49
N GLU A 34 14.71 -11.33 -5.26
CA GLU A 34 14.35 -12.70 -4.86
C GLU A 34 14.97 -13.15 -3.53
N THR A 35 16.25 -12.82 -3.29
CA THR A 35 16.92 -13.16 -2.02
C THR A 35 16.20 -12.55 -0.83
N LEU A 36 15.83 -11.28 -0.92
CA LEU A 36 15.11 -10.58 0.13
C LEU A 36 13.69 -11.12 0.30
N ARG A 37 13.01 -11.45 -0.81
CA ARG A 37 11.68 -12.08 -0.76
C ARG A 37 11.71 -13.38 0.03
N LYS A 38 12.67 -14.26 -0.23
CA LYS A 38 12.81 -15.56 0.48
C LYS A 38 13.03 -15.38 1.98
N ASP A 39 13.86 -14.43 2.37
CA ASP A 39 14.11 -14.15 3.78
C ASP A 39 12.87 -13.60 4.48
N LEU A 40 12.14 -12.70 3.83
CA LEU A 40 10.87 -12.17 4.35
C LEU A 40 9.79 -13.25 4.46
N VAL A 41 9.70 -14.14 3.47
CA VAL A 41 8.77 -15.29 3.51
C VAL A 41 9.08 -16.19 4.68
N ARG A 42 10.37 -16.48 4.93
CA ARG A 42 10.80 -17.29 6.07
C ARG A 42 10.45 -16.65 7.42
N LEU A 43 10.54 -15.33 7.53
CA LEU A 43 10.26 -14.61 8.77
C LEU A 43 8.77 -14.38 9.03
N LEU A 44 8.01 -14.01 7.98
CA LEU A 44 6.64 -13.48 8.11
C LEU A 44 5.57 -14.41 7.52
N GLY A 45 5.97 -15.40 6.72
CA GLY A 45 5.09 -16.28 5.95
C GLY A 45 4.64 -15.64 4.63
N GLU A 46 4.38 -16.49 3.62
CA GLU A 46 4.04 -16.06 2.26
C GLU A 46 2.83 -15.12 2.20
N ARG A 47 1.83 -15.34 3.05
CA ARG A 47 0.61 -14.52 3.08
C ARG A 47 0.84 -13.07 3.47
N LYS A 48 1.95 -12.76 4.14
CA LYS A 48 2.28 -11.40 4.60
C LYS A 48 3.25 -10.68 3.66
N VAL A 49 3.86 -11.38 2.72
CA VAL A 49 4.88 -10.81 1.82
C VAL A 49 4.25 -10.45 0.48
N LEU A 50 3.87 -9.19 0.35
CA LEU A 50 3.39 -8.61 -0.90
C LEU A 50 4.60 -8.11 -1.70
N HIS A 51 4.95 -8.78 -2.80
CA HIS A 51 6.17 -8.49 -3.57
C HIS A 51 5.91 -8.03 -5.01
N SER A 52 4.64 -7.98 -5.43
CA SER A 52 4.22 -7.40 -6.68
C SER A 52 3.16 -6.34 -6.42
N ALA A 53 3.29 -5.19 -7.08
CA ALA A 53 2.16 -4.28 -7.21
C ALA A 53 1.16 -4.94 -8.16
N PRO A 54 -0.13 -5.03 -7.81
CA PRO A 54 -1.09 -5.57 -8.74
C PRO A 54 -1.17 -4.62 -9.95
N ALA A 55 -1.08 -5.17 -11.16
CA ALA A 55 -1.28 -4.40 -12.41
C ALA A 55 -2.68 -3.79 -12.37
N ARG A 56 -2.78 -2.47 -12.15
CA ARG A 56 -4.00 -1.68 -11.86
C ARG A 56 -5.31 -2.50 -11.72
N PRO A 57 -5.70 -2.93 -10.49
CA PRO A 57 -7.03 -3.47 -10.26
C PRO A 57 -7.66 -3.01 -8.93
N TRP A 58 -7.31 -1.81 -8.43
CA TRP A 58 -7.82 -1.27 -7.17
C TRP A 58 -9.30 -0.80 -7.23
N ASP A 59 -10.00 -1.03 -8.35
CA ASP A 59 -11.35 -0.49 -8.60
C ASP A 59 -12.49 -1.51 -8.38
N ALA A 60 -12.31 -2.82 -8.63
CA ALA A 60 -13.47 -3.68 -8.91
C ALA A 60 -13.83 -4.80 -7.90
N SER A 61 -12.91 -5.32 -7.07
CA SER A 61 -13.16 -6.64 -6.43
C SER A 61 -12.72 -6.85 -4.97
N MET A 62 -12.51 -5.80 -4.17
CA MET A 62 -12.42 -6.00 -2.70
C MET A 62 -13.79 -5.82 -2.04
N PRO A 63 -14.12 -6.59 -0.98
CA PRO A 63 -15.24 -6.23 -0.12
C PRO A 63 -14.98 -4.81 0.37
N ARG A 64 -15.95 -3.92 0.12
CA ARG A 64 -15.89 -2.50 0.45
C ARG A 64 -15.33 -2.35 1.88
N TRP A 65 -14.11 -1.85 1.98
CA TRP A 65 -13.51 -1.54 3.28
C TRP A 65 -14.48 -0.60 4.02
N PRO A 66 -14.87 -0.88 5.27
CA PRO A 66 -15.87 -0.09 5.99
C PRO A 66 -15.24 1.26 6.37
N GLY A 67 -15.22 2.18 5.42
CA GLY A 67 -14.57 3.49 5.56
C GLY A 67 -14.54 4.32 4.27
N THR A 68 -15.32 3.93 3.25
CA THR A 68 -15.46 4.61 1.96
C THR A 68 -16.91 5.06 1.72
N ALA A 69 -17.64 5.43 2.76
CA ALA A 69 -18.90 6.13 2.62
C ALA A 69 -18.76 7.54 3.23
N VAL A 70 -19.00 8.53 2.36
CA VAL A 70 -19.01 9.99 2.57
C VAL A 70 -17.65 10.66 2.67
#